data_AF-A0A0J9V1Q1-F1
#
_entry.id   AF-A0A0J9V1Q1-F1
#
_cell.length_a   1.000
_cell.length_b   1.000
_cell.length_c   1.000
_cell.angle_alpha   90.00
_cell.angle_beta   90.00
_cell.angle_gamma   90.00
#
_symmetry.space_group_name_H-M   'P 1'
#
loop_
_entity.id
_entity.type
_entity.pdbx_description
1 polymer ?
#
loop_
_entity_poly.entity_id
_entity_poly.type
_entity_poly.pdbx_seq_one_letter_code
_entity_poly.pdbx_strand_id
1 'polypeptide(L)'
;MPSVDGFFHRDFKIEEDDYNQLCRHFMRAYSNQVAIVTKSRNRWEIVDFSSGEYLECTDDVLHLVNWAELIQREEGSSVLGFYTTASRASRRARTKISDWNWIPARLWEDWDRTLRSNRHKGTEAFKMQGASGRSLGSHRNPDEV
;
A
#
# COMPACT_ATOMS: atom_id res chain seq x y z
N MET A 1 49.88 -0.70 10.03
CA MET A 1 48.52 -1.16 9.71
C MET A 1 47.55 -0.07 10.15
N PRO A 2 46.76 0.54 9.26
CA PRO A 2 45.74 1.52 9.67
C PRO A 2 44.55 0.78 10.30
N SER A 3 43.98 1.33 11.37
CA SER A 3 42.85 0.75 12.12
C SER A 3 41.55 0.76 11.31
N VAL A 4 40.75 -0.30 11.49
CA VAL A 4 39.48 -0.57 10.79
C VAL A 4 38.28 -0.03 11.59
N ASP A 5 38.47 1.03 12.38
CA ASP A 5 37.44 1.50 13.32
C ASP A 5 36.61 2.68 12.79
N GLY A 6 36.83 3.11 11.54
CA GLY A 6 36.19 4.31 10.98
C GLY A 6 34.95 4.08 10.10
N PHE A 7 34.51 2.84 9.86
CA PHE A 7 33.60 2.55 8.73
C PHE A 7 32.10 2.46 9.07
N PHE A 8 31.69 2.43 10.34
CA PHE A 8 30.30 2.09 10.71
C PHE A 8 29.47 3.17 11.40
N HIS A 9 29.87 4.44 11.38
CA HIS A 9 29.03 5.55 11.84
C HIS A 9 28.90 6.63 10.76
N ARG A 10 28.38 6.25 9.59
CA ARG A 10 27.67 7.23 8.78
C ARG A 10 26.25 7.29 9.31
N ASP A 11 25.94 8.37 10.03
CA ASP A 11 24.56 8.77 10.26
C ASP A 11 23.94 9.04 8.88
N PHE A 12 23.29 8.03 8.31
CA PHE A 12 22.46 8.22 7.12
C PHE A 12 21.24 9.03 7.55
N LYS A 13 21.39 10.35 7.60
CA LYS A 13 20.26 11.28 7.69
C LYS A 13 19.61 11.33 6.33
N ILE A 14 18.58 10.51 6.13
CA ILE A 14 17.67 10.71 5.01
C ILE A 14 16.89 11.99 5.33
N GLU A 15 16.97 12.99 4.45
CA GLU A 15 16.16 14.18 4.58
C GLU A 15 14.67 13.82 4.46
N GLU A 16 13.81 14.52 5.19
CA GLU A 16 12.38 14.21 5.24
C GLU A 16 11.75 14.25 3.84
N ASP A 17 12.21 15.15 2.97
CA ASP A 17 11.74 15.27 1.59
C ASP A 17 12.15 14.08 0.71
N ASP A 18 13.36 13.57 0.87
CA ASP A 18 13.82 12.36 0.17
C ASP A 18 13.01 11.13 0.61
N TYR A 19 12.77 11.00 1.92
CA TYR A 19 11.92 9.95 2.46
C TYR A 19 10.49 10.06 1.90
N ASN A 20 9.92 11.27 1.91
CA ASN A 20 8.59 11.51 1.37
C ASN A 20 8.50 11.14 -0.12
N GLN A 21 9.54 11.46 -0.91
CA GLN A 21 9.59 11.11 -2.33
C GLN A 21 9.68 9.58 -2.54
N LEU A 22 10.52 8.89 -1.77
CA LEU A 22 10.62 7.43 -1.78
C LEU A 22 9.28 6.78 -1.41
N CYS A 23 8.62 7.23 -0.34
CA CYS A 23 7.29 6.74 0.03
C CYS A 23 6.28 6.90 -1.10
N ARG A 24 6.27 8.03 -1.82
CA ARG A 24 5.39 8.23 -2.98
C ARG A 24 5.70 7.26 -4.12
N HIS A 25 6.96 6.93 -4.37
CA HIS A 25 7.34 5.92 -5.37
C HIS A 25 6.90 4.51 -4.95
N PHE A 26 7.08 4.15 -3.67
CA PHE A 26 6.68 2.84 -3.16
C PHE A 26 5.17 2.68 -3.09
N MET A 27 4.41 3.70 -2.68
CA MET A 27 2.94 3.67 -2.73
C MET A 27 2.41 3.40 -4.14
N ARG A 28 3.10 3.88 -5.18
CA ARG A 28 2.77 3.60 -6.59
C ARG A 28 3.10 2.16 -6.97
N ALA A 29 4.28 1.68 -6.59
CA ALA A 29 4.77 0.35 -6.97
C ALA A 29 4.01 -0.77 -6.25
N TYR A 30 3.68 -0.54 -4.98
CA TYR A 30 3.11 -1.52 -4.05
C TYR A 30 1.69 -1.15 -3.64
N SER A 31 0.91 -0.52 -4.52
CA SER A 31 -0.44 -0.02 -4.22
C SER A 31 -1.41 -1.11 -3.75
N ASN A 32 -1.19 -2.36 -4.18
CA ASN A 32 -1.99 -3.52 -3.77
C ASN A 32 -1.42 -4.27 -2.56
N GLN A 33 -0.27 -3.82 -2.03
CA GLN A 33 0.41 -4.43 -0.89
C GLN A 33 0.52 -3.41 0.25
N VAL A 34 -0.58 -2.70 0.49
CA VAL A 34 -0.73 -1.74 1.58
C VAL A 34 -1.50 -2.44 2.70
N ALA A 35 -1.05 -2.27 3.93
CA ALA A 35 -1.70 -2.79 5.12
C ALA A 35 -1.97 -1.66 6.12
N ILE A 36 -3.09 -1.78 6.81
CA ILE A 36 -3.45 -0.93 7.94
C ILE A 36 -3.10 -1.68 9.23
N VAL A 37 -2.45 -1.00 10.15
CA VAL A 37 -2.18 -1.48 11.49
C VAL A 37 -3.07 -0.73 12.47
N THR A 38 -3.85 -1.49 13.23
CA THR A 38 -4.68 -0.98 14.32
C THR A 38 -4.33 -1.62 15.64
N LYS A 39 -4.54 -0.89 16.74
CA LYS A 39 -4.43 -1.44 18.10
C LYS A 39 -5.78 -1.99 18.51
N SER A 40 -5.85 -3.29 18.80
CA SER A 40 -7.03 -3.95 19.35
C SER A 40 -6.70 -4.49 20.75
N ARG A 41 -7.23 -3.82 21.78
CA ARG A 41 -6.92 -4.11 23.20
C ARG A 41 -5.41 -4.13 23.47
N ASN A 42 -4.82 -5.32 23.55
CA ASN A 42 -3.40 -5.58 23.84
C ASN A 42 -2.66 -6.26 22.67
N ARG A 43 -3.25 -6.27 21.46
CA ARG A 43 -2.64 -6.88 20.28
C ARG A 43 -2.70 -5.92 19.09
N TRP A 44 -1.71 -6.05 18.23
CA TRP A 44 -1.67 -5.36 16.94
C TRP A 44 -2.38 -6.24 15.91
N GLU A 45 -3.29 -5.61 15.18
CA GLU A 45 -3.97 -6.23 14.05
C GLU A 45 -3.46 -5.57 12.77
N ILE A 46 -2.93 -6.38 11.86
CA ILE A 46 -2.48 -5.94 10.54
C ILE A 46 -3.45 -6.51 9.53
N VAL A 47 -4.08 -5.62 8.76
CA VAL A 47 -5.10 -5.97 7.78
C VAL A 47 -4.67 -5.46 6.42
N ASP A 48 -4.73 -6.31 5.41
CA ASP A 48 -4.50 -5.91 4.03
C ASP A 48 -5.58 -4.92 3.58
N PHE A 49 -5.16 -3.76 3.08
CA PHE A 49 -6.06 -2.68 2.71
C PHE A 49 -7.02 -3.08 1.58
N SER A 50 -6.51 -3.85 0.61
CA SER A 50 -7.25 -4.16 -0.62
C SER A 50 -8.31 -5.25 -0.41
N SER A 51 -7.99 -6.25 0.39
CA SER A 51 -8.82 -7.44 0.61
C SER A 51 -9.59 -7.41 1.93
N GLY A 52 -9.15 -6.61 2.91
CA GLY A 52 -9.68 -6.64 4.27
C GLY A 52 -9.28 -7.88 5.08
N GLU A 53 -8.39 -8.71 4.53
CA GLU A 53 -7.95 -9.95 5.16
C GLU A 53 -6.86 -9.69 6.21
N TYR A 54 -6.89 -10.50 7.27
CA TYR A 54 -5.86 -10.46 8.31
C TYR A 54 -4.52 -10.99 7.80
N LEU A 55 -3.46 -10.22 8.05
CA LEU A 55 -2.08 -10.61 7.77
C LEU A 55 -1.42 -11.17 9.03
N GLU A 56 -0.83 -12.36 8.92
CA GLU A 56 0.16 -12.82 9.89
C GLU A 56 1.49 -12.11 9.59
N CYS A 57 2.34 -11.94 10.61
CA CYS A 57 3.65 -11.33 10.44
C CYS A 57 4.74 -12.16 11.13
N THR A 58 5.99 -11.96 10.74
CA THR A 58 7.15 -12.46 11.50
C THR A 58 7.30 -11.68 12.81
N ASP A 59 7.99 -12.29 13.77
CA ASP A 59 8.32 -11.64 15.04
C ASP A 59 9.14 -10.36 14.80
N ASP A 60 10.01 -10.36 13.78
CA ASP A 60 10.78 -9.18 13.36
C ASP A 60 9.90 -7.98 13.02
N VAL A 61 8.82 -8.17 12.25
CA VAL A 61 7.89 -7.07 11.92
C VAL A 61 7.16 -6.55 13.17
N LEU A 62 6.85 -7.43 14.12
CA LEU A 62 6.20 -7.03 15.38
C LEU A 62 7.14 -6.26 16.31
N HIS A 63 8.43 -6.60 16.33
CA HIS A 63 9.38 -6.13 17.34
C HIS A 63 10.35 -5.06 16.85
N LEU A 64 10.66 -4.99 15.56
CA LEU A 64 11.56 -3.97 14.99
C LEU A 64 10.86 -2.62 14.79
N VAL A 65 9.53 -2.62 14.71
CA VAL A 65 8.75 -1.40 14.55
C VAL A 65 8.36 -0.84 15.92
N ASN A 66 8.76 0.40 16.20
CA ASN A 66 8.31 1.12 17.38
C ASN A 66 6.88 1.64 17.20
N TRP A 67 5.90 0.75 17.32
CA TRP A 67 4.48 1.04 17.12
C TRP A 67 3.96 2.16 18.03
N ALA A 68 4.48 2.26 19.26
CA ALA A 68 4.06 3.29 20.20
C ALA A 68 4.47 4.69 19.73
N GLU A 69 5.71 4.84 19.24
CA GLU A 69 6.21 6.10 18.69
C GLU A 69 5.48 6.47 17.39
N LEU A 70 5.28 5.51 16.48
CA LEU A 70 4.56 5.76 15.23
C LEU A 70 3.13 6.26 15.47
N ILE A 71 2.42 5.71 16.46
CA ILE A 71 1.05 6.15 16.78
C ILE A 71 1.03 7.54 17.39
N GLN A 72 2.01 7.87 18.24
CA GLN A 72 2.14 9.24 18.75
C GLN A 72 2.39 10.21 17.61
N ARG A 73 3.23 9.85 16.64
CA ARG A 73 3.49 10.66 15.45
C ARG A 73 2.26 10.81 14.55
N GLU A 74 1.41 9.80 14.48
CA GLU A 74 0.19 9.78 13.66
C GLU A 74 -1.07 10.23 14.42
N GLU A 75 -0.91 10.81 15.62
CA GLU A 75 -1.99 11.38 16.44
C GLU A 75 -3.18 10.43 16.70
N GLY A 76 -2.92 9.12 16.81
CA GLY A 76 -3.97 8.13 17.04
C GLY A 76 -4.74 7.71 15.78
N SER A 77 -4.29 8.13 14.60
CA SER A 77 -4.79 7.63 13.31
C SER A 77 -4.41 6.16 13.08
N SER A 78 -5.06 5.54 12.10
CA SER A 78 -4.66 4.22 11.61
C SER A 78 -3.27 4.30 11.00
N VAL A 79 -2.34 3.44 11.43
CA VAL A 79 -0.97 3.44 10.92
C VAL A 79 -0.93 2.67 9.61
N LEU A 80 -0.50 3.31 8.54
CA LEU A 80 -0.41 2.69 7.21
C LEU A 80 1.03 2.26 6.92
N GLY A 81 1.15 1.20 6.14
CA GLY A 81 2.44 0.81 5.59
C GLY A 81 2.30 -0.13 4.40
N PHE A 82 3.39 -0.33 3.69
CA PHE A 82 3.47 -1.32 2.61
C PHE A 82 4.36 -2.49 2.99
N TYR A 83 4.07 -3.65 2.43
CA TYR A 83 4.88 -4.86 2.53
C TYR A 83 5.30 -5.29 1.14
N THR A 84 6.48 -5.89 1.02
CA THR A 84 7.00 -6.35 -0.27
C THR A 84 7.13 -7.87 -0.33
N THR A 85 7.26 -8.51 0.82
CA THR A 85 7.49 -9.95 0.95
C THR A 85 6.32 -10.60 1.69
N ALA A 86 5.57 -11.41 0.94
CA ALA A 86 4.43 -12.17 1.45
C ALA A 86 4.55 -13.66 1.07
N SER A 87 4.08 -14.51 1.96
CA SER A 87 4.05 -15.96 1.79
C SER A 87 2.74 -16.55 2.30
N ARG A 88 2.40 -17.79 1.92
CA ARG A 88 1.26 -18.52 2.48
C ARG A 88 1.71 -19.28 3.72
N ALA A 89 1.08 -19.00 4.87
CA ALA A 89 1.24 -19.82 6.05
C ALA A 89 0.52 -21.17 5.87
N SER A 90 1.28 -22.26 5.78
CA SER A 90 0.79 -23.61 5.48
C SER A 90 -0.28 -24.14 6.44
N ARG A 91 -0.31 -23.65 7.69
CA ARG A 91 -1.22 -24.14 8.73
C ARG A 91 -2.61 -23.51 8.74
N ARG A 92 -2.81 -22.35 8.11
CA ARG A 92 -4.08 -21.58 8.20
C ARG A 92 -4.55 -20.94 6.90
N ALA A 93 -3.84 -21.18 5.79
CA ALA A 93 -4.08 -20.53 4.50
C ALA A 93 -4.05 -18.98 4.56
N ARG A 94 -3.48 -18.40 5.63
CA ARG A 94 -3.35 -16.95 5.79
C ARG A 94 -2.09 -16.44 5.09
N THR A 95 -2.14 -15.18 4.67
CA THR A 95 -0.98 -14.49 4.15
C THR A 95 -0.09 -14.08 5.33
N LYS A 96 1.19 -14.43 5.26
CA LYS A 96 2.21 -14.04 6.21
C LYS A 96 3.19 -13.08 5.54
N ILE A 97 3.35 -11.89 6.11
CA ILE A 97 4.35 -10.90 5.69
C ILE A 97 5.62 -11.03 6.54
N SER A 98 6.76 -10.68 5.96
CA SER A 98 8.06 -10.69 6.66
C SER A 98 8.76 -9.34 6.69
N ASP A 99 8.13 -8.33 6.11
CA ASP A 99 8.59 -6.94 6.11
C ASP A 99 7.38 -5.99 6.20
N TRP A 100 7.64 -4.78 6.68
CA TRP A 100 6.65 -3.71 6.73
C TRP A 100 7.36 -2.36 6.78
N ASN A 101 6.86 -1.39 6.00
CA ASN A 101 7.44 -0.05 5.90
C ASN A 101 6.35 1.00 6.10
N TRP A 102 6.58 1.93 7.02
CA TRP A 102 5.62 2.98 7.39
C TRP A 102 5.37 3.97 6.25
N ILE A 103 4.10 4.29 6.04
CA ILE A 103 3.63 5.38 5.18
C ILE A 103 3.06 6.48 6.08
N PRO A 104 3.65 7.69 6.11
CA PRO A 104 3.07 8.83 6.82
C PRO A 104 1.63 9.12 6.38
N ALA A 105 0.70 9.33 7.31
CA ALA A 105 -0.72 9.52 6.97
C ALA A 105 -0.93 10.69 5.99
N ARG A 106 -0.21 11.80 6.17
CA ARG A 106 -0.25 12.95 5.25
C ARG A 106 0.02 12.57 3.79
N LEU A 107 0.94 11.63 3.54
CA LEU A 107 1.28 11.20 2.18
C LEU A 107 0.20 10.30 1.59
N TRP A 108 -0.45 9.50 2.44
CA TRP A 108 -1.59 8.68 2.05
C TRP A 108 -2.81 9.55 1.69
N GLU A 109 -3.10 10.59 2.47
CA GLU A 109 -4.17 11.54 2.18
C GLU A 109 -3.95 12.29 0.87
N ASP A 110 -2.71 12.76 0.63
CA ASP A 110 -2.33 13.39 -0.64
C ASP A 110 -2.48 12.44 -1.82
N TRP A 111 -2.15 11.15 -1.62
CA TRP A 111 -2.34 10.11 -2.61
C TRP A 111 -3.83 9.87 -2.93
N ASP A 112 -4.70 9.72 -1.93
CA ASP A 112 -6.16 9.60 -2.13
C ASP A 112 -6.74 10.83 -2.84
N ARG A 113 -6.34 12.04 -2.42
CA ARG A 113 -6.74 13.29 -3.08
C ARG A 113 -6.32 13.30 -4.56
N THR A 114 -5.10 12.86 -4.85
CA THR A 114 -4.57 12.75 -6.22
C THR A 114 -5.36 11.73 -7.03
N LEU A 115 -5.67 10.56 -6.47
CA LEU A 115 -6.48 9.54 -7.14
C LEU A 115 -7.89 10.03 -7.44
N ARG A 116 -8.55 10.71 -6.50
CA ARG A 116 -9.89 11.29 -6.70
C ARG A 116 -9.89 12.39 -7.78
N SER A 117 -8.86 13.23 -7.78
CA SER A 117 -8.68 14.30 -8.78
C SER A 117 -8.41 13.72 -10.17
N ASN A 118 -7.59 12.66 -10.25
CA ASN A 118 -7.29 11.96 -11.50
C ASN A 118 -8.44 11.05 -11.95
N ARG A 119 -9.35 10.62 -11.07
CA ARG A 119 -10.55 9.87 -11.43
C ARG A 119 -11.42 10.65 -12.43
N HIS A 120 -11.38 11.98 -12.38
CA HIS A 120 -12.07 12.84 -13.36
C HIS A 120 -11.36 12.88 -14.71
N LYS A 121 -10.04 12.67 -14.75
CA LYS A 121 -9.24 12.59 -16.00
C LYS A 121 -9.26 11.18 -16.61
N GLY A 122 -9.26 10.15 -15.78
CA GLY A 122 -9.29 8.74 -16.21
C GLY A 122 -10.60 8.34 -16.89
N THR A 123 -11.75 8.85 -16.42
CA THR A 123 -13.03 8.63 -17.10
C THR A 123 -13.12 9.34 -18.45
N GLU A 124 -12.40 10.45 -18.67
CA GLU A 124 -12.33 11.07 -20.00
C GLU A 124 -11.43 10.28 -20.97
N ALA A 125 -10.30 9.75 -20.48
CA ALA A 125 -9.42 8.89 -21.29
C ALA A 125 -10.12 7.57 -21.71
N PHE A 126 -10.92 6.96 -20.83
CA PHE A 126 -11.72 5.77 -21.17
C PHE A 126 -12.91 6.09 -22.09
N LYS A 127 -13.48 7.30 -22.03
CA LYS A 127 -14.55 7.73 -22.95
C LYS A 127 -14.05 8.04 -24.36
N MET A 128 -12.80 8.49 -24.52
CA MET A 128 -12.24 8.79 -25.85
C MET A 128 -11.80 7.55 -26.64
N GLN A 129 -11.61 6.39 -26.00
CA GLN A 129 -11.20 5.14 -26.68
C GLN A 129 -12.34 4.11 -26.84
N GLY A 130 -13.55 4.42 -26.40
CA GLY A 130 -14.68 3.48 -26.42
C GLY A 130 -15.96 4.07 -27.01
N ALA A 131 -15.98 4.38 -28.31
CA ALA A 131 -17.17 4.32 -29.17
C ALA A 131 -16.90 4.87 -30.59
N SER A 132 -16.22 4.10 -31.43
CA SER A 132 -16.43 4.18 -32.88
C SER A 132 -16.51 2.78 -33.48
N GLY A 133 -17.29 1.92 -32.83
CA GLY A 133 -17.85 0.72 -33.45
C GLY A 133 -19.21 1.09 -34.03
N ARG A 134 -19.31 1.16 -35.36
CA ARG A 134 -20.57 1.31 -36.08
C ARG A 134 -21.61 0.33 -35.55
N SER A 135 -22.71 0.86 -35.01
CA SER A 135 -23.96 0.12 -34.86
C SER A 135 -24.47 -0.19 -36.27
N LEU A 136 -24.31 -1.44 -36.72
CA LEU A 136 -25.04 -1.95 -37.88
C LEU A 136 -26.34 -2.56 -37.38
N GLY A 137 -27.42 -2.11 -38.00
CA GLY A 137 -28.79 -2.23 -37.52
C GLY A 137 -29.31 -3.65 -37.38
N SER A 138 -30.22 -3.73 -36.41
CA SER A 138 -31.34 -4.66 -36.30
C SER A 138 -31.96 -5.04 -37.64
N HIS A 139 -32.08 -6.35 -37.90
CA HIS A 139 -33.26 -6.93 -38.52
C HIS A 139 -33.57 -8.27 -37.84
N ARG A 140 -34.67 -8.30 -37.08
CA ARG A 140 -35.43 -9.53 -36.84
C ARG A 140 -36.28 -9.81 -38.09
N ASN A 141 -36.54 -11.08 -38.36
CA ASN A 141 -37.93 -11.49 -38.57
C ASN A 141 -38.22 -12.84 -37.90
N PRO A 142 -39.46 -13.05 -37.42
CA PRO A 142 -39.93 -14.22 -36.68
C PRO A 142 -40.49 -15.29 -37.63
N ASP A 143 -40.61 -16.52 -37.14
CA ASP A 143 -41.30 -17.66 -37.75
C ASP A 143 -40.81 -18.14 -39.12
N GLU A 144 -39.99 -19.22 -39.12
CA GLU A 144 -40.07 -20.25 -40.16
C GLU A 144 -40.05 -21.65 -39.51
N VAL A 145 -40.86 -22.52 -40.10
CA VAL A 145 -41.46 -23.81 -39.67
C VAL A 145 -40.46 -24.93 -39.39
#